data_AF-A0A453GGC7-F1
#
_entry.id   AF-A0A453GGC7-F1
#
_cell.length_a   1.000
_cell.length_b   1.000
_cell.length_c   1.000
_cell.angle_alpha   90.00
_cell.angle_beta   90.00
_cell.angle_gamma   90.00
#
_symmetry.space_group_name_H-M   'P 1'
#
loop_
_entity.id
_entity.type
_entity.pdbx_description
1 polymer ?
#
loop_
_entity_poly.entity_id
_entity_poly.type
_entity_poly.pdbx_seq_one_letter_code
_entity_poly.pdbx_strand_id
1 'polypeptide(L)' 'MFDSEAEGYEFYNKYALEKGFSVRKSYVEWDGSNKYIILRKIVCSRQGRI' A
#
# COMPACT_ATOMS: atom_id res chain seq x y z
N MET A 1 0.92 -6.11 -14.19
CA MET A 1 0.86 -4.65 -13.98
C MET A 1 -0.52 -4.36 -13.44
N PHE A 2 -0.70 -3.46 -12.47
CA PHE A 2 -2.02 -3.07 -11.97
C PHE A 2 -2.51 -1.84 -12.72
N ASP A 3 -3.82 -1.73 -12.92
CA ASP A 3 -4.47 -0.59 -13.57
C ASP A 3 -4.64 0.60 -12.61
N SER A 4 -4.51 0.37 -11.30
CA SER A 4 -4.56 1.43 -10.28
C SER A 4 -3.78 1.11 -9.00
N GLU A 5 -3.51 2.15 -8.19
CA GLU A 5 -2.96 1.99 -6.83
C GLU A 5 -3.88 1.17 -5.93
N ALA A 6 -5.20 1.30 -6.10
CA ALA A 6 -6.19 0.59 -5.31
C ALA A 6 -6.16 -0.93 -5.60
N GLU A 7 -6.10 -1.30 -6.87
CA GLU A 7 -6.00 -2.71 -7.28
C GLU A 7 -4.72 -3.35 -6.75
N GLY A 8 -3.59 -2.66 -6.85
CA GLY A 8 -2.33 -3.12 -6.28
C GLY A 8 -2.41 -3.31 -4.75
N TYR A 9 -3.07 -2.39 -4.04
CA TYR A 9 -3.31 -2.51 -2.61
C TYR A 9 -4.16 -3.74 -2.27
N GLU A 10 -5.28 -3.96 -2.97
CA GLU A 10 -6.15 -5.10 -2.75
C GLU A 10 -5.45 -6.43 -3.00
N PHE A 11 -4.67 -6.52 -4.08
CA PHE A 11 -3.87 -7.69 -4.41
C PHE A 11 -2.90 -8.05 -3.28
N TYR A 12 -2.09 -7.10 -2.83
CA TYR A 12 -1.12 -7.35 -1.76
C TYR A 12 -1.78 -7.59 -0.40
N ASN A 13 -2.92 -6.95 -0.13
CA ASN A 13 -3.67 -7.21 1.10
C ASN A 13 -4.29 -8.61 1.12
N LYS A 14 -4.84 -9.08 -0.01
CA LYS A 14 -5.34 -10.45 -0.13
C LYS A 14 -4.23 -11.47 0.09
N TYR A 15 -3.07 -11.28 -0.56
CA TYR A 15 -1.90 -12.12 -0.32
C TYR A 15 -1.47 -12.11 1.16
N ALA A 16 -1.41 -10.94 1.79
CA ALA A 16 -1.05 -10.82 3.20
C ALA A 16 -2.04 -11.56 4.12
N LEU A 17 -3.34 -11.50 3.82
CA LEU A 17 -4.38 -12.18 4.59
C LEU A 17 -4.21 -13.70 4.53
N GLU A 18 -3.87 -14.27 3.39
CA GLU A 18 -3.51 -15.69 3.25
C GLU A 18 -2.27 -16.07 4.09
N LYS A 19 -1.40 -15.10 4.39
CA LYS A 19 -0.23 -15.27 5.26
C LYS A 19 -0.49 -14.89 6.73
N GLY A 20 -1.73 -14.58 7.09
CA GLY A 20 -2.14 -14.28 8.47
C GLY A 20 -1.80 -12.87 8.96
N PHE A 21 -1.70 -11.90 8.05
CA PHE A 21 -1.58 -10.49 8.40
C PHE A 21 -2.30 -9.59 7.39
N SER A 22 -2.26 -8.27 7.58
CA SER A 22 -2.79 -7.30 6.62
C SER A 22 -1.70 -6.32 6.24
N VAL A 23 -1.88 -5.58 5.15
CA VAL A 23 -1.00 -4.45 4.83
C VAL A 23 -1.65 -3.13 5.24
N ARG A 24 -0.84 -2.09 5.45
CA ARG A 24 -1.30 -0.72 5.69
C ARG A 24 -0.53 0.27 4.82
N LYS A 25 -1.19 1.37 4.45
CA LYS A 25 -0.55 2.49 3.76
C LYS A 25 0.34 3.24 4.75
N SER A 26 1.65 3.32 4.48
CA SER A 26 2.63 3.93 5.38
C SER A 26 3.16 5.28 4.91
N TYR A 27 3.28 5.47 3.61
CA TYR A 27 3.78 6.70 3.01
C TYR A 27 3.14 6.91 1.65
N VAL A 28 2.95 8.17 1.28
CA VAL A 28 2.48 8.60 -0.03
C VAL A 28 3.33 9.76 -0.50
N GLU A 29 3.74 9.68 -1.75
CA GLU A 29 4.39 10.77 -2.46
C GLU A 29 3.45 11.22 -3.57
N TRP A 30 3.32 12.53 -3.68
CA TRP A 30 2.53 13.18 -4.70
C TRP A 30 3.46 13.89 -5.68
N ASP A 31 2.96 14.13 -6.88
CA ASP A 31 3.62 15.03 -7.82
C ASP A 31 3.70 16.46 -7.26
N GLY A 32 4.49 17.33 -7.89
CA GLY A 32 4.66 18.71 -7.42
C GLY A 32 3.38 19.54 -7.34
N SER A 33 2.31 19.14 -8.07
CA SER A 33 1.00 19.79 -8.01
C SER A 33 0.02 19.16 -7.00
N ASN A 34 0.42 18.11 -6.28
CA ASN A 34 -0.43 17.32 -5.39
C ASN A 34 -1.70 16.77 -6.05
N LYS A 35 -1.68 16.52 -7.37
CA LYS A 35 -2.81 16.01 -8.14
C LYS A 35 -2.73 14.50 -8.36
N TYR A 36 -1.52 13.96 -8.47
CA TYR A 36 -1.27 12.57 -8.79
C TYR A 36 -0.37 11.93 -7.73
N ILE A 37 -0.72 10.74 -7.29
CA ILE A 37 0.17 9.92 -6.45
C ILE A 37 1.24 9.33 -7.35
N ILE A 38 2.50 9.64 -7.07
CA ILE A 38 3.65 9.08 -7.80
C ILE A 38 4.25 7.88 -7.08
N LEU A 39 4.06 7.77 -5.76
CA LEU A 39 4.50 6.62 -4.98
C LEU A 39 3.56 6.33 -3.82
N ARG A 40 3.23 5.05 -3.64
CA ARG A 40 2.60 4.53 -2.41
C ARG A 40 3.50 3.48 -1.77
N LYS A 41 3.87 3.70 -0.50
CA LYS A 41 4.51 2.66 0.32
C LYS A 41 3.47 1.94 1.16
N ILE A 42 3.38 0.63 0.99
CA ILE A 42 2.63 -0.27 1.86
C ILE A 42 3.59 -1.07 2.74
N VAL A 43 3.16 -1.37 3.96
CA VAL A 43 3.94 -2.15 4.93
C VAL A 43 3.06 -3.17 5.63
N CYS A 44 3.67 -4.18 6.25
CA CYS A 44 2.95 -5.14 7.09
C CYS A 44 2.29 -4.43 8.28
N SER A 45 1.06 -4.81 8.64
CA SER A 45 0.34 -4.27 9.80
C SER A 45 1.00 -4.57 11.14
N ARG A 46 1.96 -5.52 11.17
CA ARG A 46 2.78 -5.84 12.34
C ARG A 46 4.09 -5.04 12.40
N GLN A 47 4.44 -4.29 11.34
CA GLN A 47 5.69 -3.52 11.30
C GLN A 47 5.58 -2.24 12.13
N GLY A 48 6.50 -2.08 13.09
CA GLY A 48 6.63 -0.88 13.91
C GLY A 48 5.63 -0.79 15.08
N ARG A 49 5.14 -1.93 15.60
CA ARG A 49 4.49 -1.95 16.92
C ARG A 49 5.56 -1.68 17.97
N ILE A 50 5.57 -0.47 18.52
CA ILE A 50 6.09 -0.15 19.85
C ILE A 50 4.97 -0.47 20.83
#